data_AF-A0A077R335-F1
#
_entry.id   AF-A0A077R335-F1
#
_cell.length_a   1.000
_cell.length_b   1.000
_cell.length_c   1.000
_cell.angle_alpha   90.00
_cell.angle_beta   90.00
_cell.angle_gamma   90.00
#
_symmetry.space_group_name_H-M   'P 1'
#
loop_
_entity.id
_entity.type
_entity.pdbx_description
1 polymer ?
#
loop_
_entity_poly.entity_id
_entity_poly.type
_entity_poly.pdbx_seq_one_letter_code
_entity_poly.pdbx_strand_id
1 'polypeptide(L)'
;MTSAEKTQAVKHYQSKRSGKSKHMDALNSSNWSDMLLRKTIGNNTWIYVFNSRHELYIGLKQTGYFQHSSFLYGGRVLSAGLLKLDNGTLTSLSPLS
;
A
#
# COMPACT_ATOMS: atom_id res chain seq x y z
N MET A 1 19.09 -12.10 10.32
CA MET A 1 18.11 -12.38 9.26
C MET A 1 18.84 -12.85 8.02
N THR A 2 18.64 -14.10 7.64
CA THR A 2 19.23 -14.72 6.45
C THR A 2 18.59 -14.17 5.17
N SER A 3 19.27 -14.28 4.03
CA SER A 3 18.72 -13.81 2.73
C SER A 3 17.37 -14.47 2.40
N ALA A 4 17.19 -15.74 2.78
CA ALA A 4 15.94 -16.48 2.56
C ALA A 4 14.77 -15.89 3.36
N GLU A 5 14.98 -15.53 4.63
CA GLU A 5 13.95 -14.88 5.47
C GLU A 5 13.55 -13.51 4.90
N LYS A 6 14.53 -12.74 4.39
CA LYS A 6 14.24 -11.46 3.73
C LYS A 6 13.37 -11.67 2.49
N THR A 7 13.68 -12.65 1.66
CA THR A 7 12.87 -12.97 0.47
C THR A 7 11.45 -13.42 0.85
N GLN A 8 11.29 -14.21 1.91
CA GLN A 8 9.97 -14.62 2.39
C GLN A 8 9.15 -13.44 2.92
N ALA A 9 9.77 -12.54 3.70
CA ALA A 9 9.13 -11.32 4.19
C ALA A 9 8.69 -10.42 3.03
N VAL A 10 9.55 -10.22 2.02
CA VAL A 10 9.20 -9.43 0.81
C VAL A 10 7.97 -10.02 0.10
N LYS A 11 7.89 -11.35 -0.02
CA LYS A 11 6.71 -12.02 -0.61
C LYS A 11 5.45 -11.83 0.24
N HIS A 12 5.58 -11.84 1.57
CA HIS A 12 4.46 -11.65 2.49
C HIS A 12 3.86 -10.24 2.39
N TYR A 13 4.70 -9.23 2.25
CA TYR A 13 4.30 -7.83 2.12
C TYR A 13 4.07 -7.39 0.67
N GLN A 14 3.97 -8.32 -0.27
CA GLN A 14 3.56 -7.99 -1.63
C GLN A 14 2.04 -8.07 -1.72
N SER A 15 1.39 -7.09 -2.36
CA SER A 15 -0.04 -7.23 -2.61
C SER A 15 -0.27 -8.46 -3.50
N LYS A 16 -1.26 -9.30 -3.14
CA LYS A 16 -1.66 -10.47 -3.92
C LYS A 16 -2.33 -10.05 -5.23
N ARG A 17 -1.64 -9.32 -6.11
CA ARG A 17 -2.05 -9.23 -7.50
C ARG A 17 -1.65 -10.54 -8.17
N SER A 18 -2.59 -11.49 -8.14
CA SER A 18 -2.49 -12.67 -9.00
C SER A 18 -2.27 -12.17 -10.42
N GLY A 19 -1.28 -12.71 -11.13
CA GLY A 19 -1.10 -12.50 -12.57
C GLY A 19 -2.23 -13.14 -13.39
N LYS A 20 -3.49 -12.88 -13.03
CA LYS A 20 -4.67 -13.30 -13.78
C LYS A 20 -4.88 -12.30 -14.92
N SER A 21 -5.36 -12.85 -16.04
CA SER A 21 -5.34 -12.20 -17.34
C SER A 21 -6.17 -10.92 -17.35
N LYS A 22 -5.59 -9.86 -17.93
CA LYS A 22 -6.14 -8.50 -18.09
C LYS A 22 -7.53 -8.44 -18.75
N HIS A 23 -8.00 -9.54 -19.35
CA HIS A 23 -9.21 -9.60 -20.17
C HIS A 23 -10.45 -10.06 -19.39
N MET A 24 -10.30 -10.77 -18.25
CA MET A 24 -11.44 -11.37 -17.53
C MET A 24 -11.84 -10.62 -16.25
N ASP A 25 -11.00 -9.70 -15.76
CA ASP A 25 -11.27 -8.95 -14.52
C ASP A 25 -12.29 -7.81 -14.71
N ALA A 26 -12.53 -7.35 -15.95
CA ALA A 26 -13.47 -6.27 -16.25
C ALA A 26 -14.94 -6.63 -15.97
N LEU A 27 -15.26 -7.92 -15.87
CA LEU A 27 -16.61 -8.44 -15.65
C LEU A 27 -16.88 -8.84 -14.20
N ASN A 28 -15.88 -8.77 -13.31
CA ASN A 28 -16.06 -9.12 -11.91
C ASN A 28 -16.36 -7.88 -11.07
N SER A 29 -17.59 -7.80 -10.56
CA SER A 29 -18.03 -6.73 -9.66
C SER A 29 -17.08 -6.57 -8.47
N SER A 30 -16.50 -7.62 -7.86
CA SER A 30 -15.69 -7.45 -6.65
C SER A 30 -14.43 -6.57 -6.83
N ASN A 31 -13.95 -6.37 -8.06
CA ASN A 31 -12.67 -5.70 -8.36
C ASN A 31 -12.84 -4.32 -9.03
N TRP A 32 -14.06 -3.81 -9.16
CA TRP A 32 -14.35 -2.57 -9.90
C TRP A 32 -13.64 -1.35 -9.32
N SER A 33 -13.53 -1.26 -7.99
CA SER A 33 -12.88 -0.14 -7.28
C SER A 33 -11.37 -0.08 -7.55
N ASP A 34 -10.71 -1.24 -7.57
CA ASP A 34 -9.30 -1.37 -7.95
C ASP A 34 -9.08 -0.99 -9.41
N MET A 35 -10.04 -1.30 -10.29
CA MET A 35 -9.98 -0.93 -11.69
C MET A 35 -10.05 0.58 -11.89
N LEU A 36 -10.93 1.28 -11.17
CA LEU A 36 -11.05 2.73 -11.25
C LEU A 36 -9.85 3.47 -10.64
N LEU A 37 -9.36 2.98 -9.51
CA LEU A 37 -8.25 3.61 -8.80
C LEU A 37 -6.88 3.15 -9.33
N ARG A 38 -6.85 2.31 -10.38
CA ARG A 38 -5.64 1.65 -10.92
C ARG A 38 -4.48 2.59 -11.22
N LYS A 39 -4.76 3.84 -11.62
CA LYS A 39 -3.73 4.87 -11.87
C LYS A 39 -3.00 5.29 -10.59
N THR A 40 -3.67 5.18 -9.44
CA THR A 40 -3.20 5.62 -8.11
C THR A 40 -2.70 4.46 -7.25
N ILE A 41 -3.18 3.23 -7.47
CA ILE A 41 -2.78 1.99 -6.76
C ILE A 41 -2.01 1.09 -7.74
N GLY A 42 -0.73 1.40 -7.87
CA GLY A 42 0.24 0.57 -8.56
C GLY A 42 0.66 -0.66 -7.73
N ASN A 43 1.48 -1.51 -8.33
CA ASN A 43 2.08 -2.63 -7.60
C ASN A 43 2.98 -2.09 -6.48
N ASN A 44 2.99 -2.77 -5.34
CA ASN A 44 3.77 -2.40 -4.17
C ASN A 44 3.60 -0.92 -3.75
N THR A 45 2.35 -0.45 -3.77
CA THR A 45 1.97 0.87 -3.24
C THR A 45 1.61 0.73 -1.77
N TRP A 46 2.20 1.58 -0.95
CA TRP A 46 2.01 1.60 0.48
C TRP A 46 1.54 3.00 0.90
N ILE A 47 0.92 3.09 2.08
CA ILE A 47 0.53 4.35 2.70
C ILE A 47 1.28 4.54 4.00
N TYR A 48 1.58 5.80 4.33
CA TYR A 48 2.08 6.15 5.64
C TYR A 48 1.23 7.23 6.31
N VAL A 49 1.30 7.24 7.64
CA VAL A 49 0.82 8.31 8.50
C VAL A 49 1.88 8.61 9.53
N PHE A 50 2.26 9.87 9.65
CA PHE A 50 3.18 10.39 10.66
C PHE A 50 2.39 11.27 11.64
N ASN A 51 2.43 10.94 12.92
CA ASN A 51 1.63 11.62 13.95
C ASN A 51 2.43 12.69 14.73
N SER A 52 1.76 13.43 15.62
CA SER A 52 2.40 14.47 16.45
C SER A 52 3.34 13.96 17.54
N ARG A 53 3.38 12.65 17.77
CA ARG A 53 4.31 11.98 18.70
C ARG A 53 5.56 11.47 17.98
N HIS A 54 5.73 11.83 16.71
CA HIS A 54 6.79 11.37 15.83
C HIS A 54 6.79 9.85 15.59
N GLU A 55 5.61 9.22 15.67
CA GLU A 55 5.41 7.81 15.34
C GLU A 55 5.03 7.70 13.86
N LEU A 56 5.78 6.91 13.10
CA LEU A 56 5.54 6.64 11.69
C LEU A 56 4.87 5.27 11.52
N TYR A 57 3.64 5.30 11.03
CA TYR A 57 2.88 4.10 10.70
C TYR A 57 2.90 3.86 9.19
N ILE A 58 3.09 2.61 8.78
CA ILE A 58 3.20 2.21 7.39
C ILE A 58 2.36 0.96 7.16
N GLY A 59 1.65 0.89 6.04
CA GLY A 59 0.86 -0.27 5.67
C GLY A 59 0.68 -0.39 4.17
N LEU A 60 0.44 -1.61 3.70
CA LEU A 60 0.10 -1.84 2.30
C LEU A 60 -1.22 -1.15 1.96
N LYS A 61 -1.24 -0.44 0.83
CA LYS A 61 -2.46 0.18 0.36
C LYS A 61 -3.40 -0.89 -0.20
N GLN A 62 -4.52 -1.12 0.48
CA GLN A 62 -5.58 -2.01 0.03
C GLN A 62 -6.89 -1.23 -0.09
N THR A 63 -7.37 -1.07 -1.32
CA THR A 63 -8.60 -0.33 -1.62
C THR A 63 -9.79 -0.87 -0.84
N GLY A 64 -10.56 0.02 -0.23
CA GLY A 64 -11.76 -0.35 0.54
C GLY A 64 -11.50 -1.01 1.90
N TYR A 65 -10.28 -1.46 2.20
CA TYR A 65 -9.95 -2.16 3.45
C TYR A 65 -9.04 -1.35 4.38
N PHE A 66 -8.03 -0.67 3.85
CA PHE A 66 -7.03 0.01 4.66
C PHE A 66 -6.68 1.38 4.08
N GLN A 67 -6.92 2.43 4.86
CA GLN A 67 -6.77 3.83 4.46
C GLN A 67 -6.02 4.64 5.52
N HIS A 68 -5.66 5.89 5.21
CA HIS A 68 -4.95 6.79 6.13
C HIS A 68 -5.69 6.97 7.46
N SER A 69 -7.02 7.09 7.41
CA SER A 69 -7.87 7.20 8.60
C SER A 69 -7.85 5.94 9.48
N SER A 70 -7.48 4.78 8.93
CA SER A 70 -7.40 3.51 9.67
C SER A 70 -6.29 3.50 10.72
N PHE A 71 -5.24 4.32 10.58
CA PHE A 71 -4.08 4.28 11.50
C PHE A 71 -4.34 4.91 12.86
N LEU A 72 -4.94 6.10 12.89
CA LEU A 72 -5.03 6.92 14.11
C LEU A 72 -6.44 7.05 14.66
N TYR A 73 -7.44 6.41 14.06
CA TYR A 73 -8.85 6.50 14.49
C TYR A 73 -9.34 7.96 14.67
N GLY A 74 -8.92 8.85 13.76
CA GLY A 74 -9.24 10.29 13.84
C GLY A 74 -8.23 11.15 14.62
N GLY A 75 -7.12 10.58 15.08
CA GLY A 75 -6.03 11.33 15.72
C GLY A 75 -5.31 12.31 14.78
N ARG A 76 -4.55 13.25 15.39
CA ARG A 76 -3.85 14.32 14.65
C ARG A 76 -2.69 13.77 13.83
N VAL A 77 -2.71 14.10 12.53
CA VAL A 77 -1.69 13.74 11.55
C VAL A 77 -0.80 14.95 11.28
N LEU A 78 0.52 14.75 11.27
CA LEU A 78 1.49 15.75 10.79
C LEU A 78 1.71 15.62 9.28
N SER A 79 1.77 14.39 8.78
CA SER A 79 1.91 14.09 7.34
C SER A 79 1.33 12.72 7.03
N ALA A 80 0.75 12.58 5.84
CA ALA A 80 0.31 11.32 5.31
C ALA A 80 0.65 11.26 3.82
N GLY A 81 0.73 10.07 3.25
CA GLY A 81 1.03 9.97 1.83
C GLY A 81 1.14 8.56 1.30
N LEU A 82 1.70 8.48 0.09
CA LEU A 82 2.06 7.25 -0.58
C LEU A 82 3.56 7.01 -0.46
N LEU A 83 3.93 5.74 -0.43
CA LEU A 83 5.30 5.29 -0.55
C LEU A 83 5.39 4.08 -1.48
N LYS A 84 6.52 3.95 -2.16
CA LYS A 84 6.88 2.76 -2.95
C LYS A 84 8.17 2.19 -2.41
N LEU A 85 8.16 0.89 -2.19
CA LEU A 85 9.33 0.13 -1.77
C LEU A 85 9.76 -0.77 -2.93
N ASP A 86 11.05 -1.06 -3.01
CA ASP A 86 11.58 -2.13 -3.83
C ASP A 86 12.69 -2.84 -3.06
N ASN A 87 12.51 -4.14 -2.82
CA ASN A 87 13.47 -4.99 -2.08
C ASN A 87 13.93 -4.39 -0.72
N GLY A 88 13.03 -3.71 -0.01
CA GLY A 88 13.32 -3.07 1.28
C GLY A 88 13.88 -1.65 1.18
N THR A 89 14.07 -1.12 -0.03
CA THR A 89 14.54 0.25 -0.27
C THR A 89 13.37 1.15 -0.64
N LEU A 90 13.31 2.35 -0.07
CA LEU A 90 12.35 3.38 -0.45
C LEU A 90 12.73 3.98 -1.81
N THR A 91 11.87 3.77 -2.82
CA THR A 91 12.11 4.27 -4.19
C THR A 91 11.29 5.50 -4.52
N SER A 92 10.19 5.73 -3.81
CA SER A 92 9.35 6.92 -3.99
C SER A 92 8.63 7.26 -2.71
N LEU A 93 8.59 8.55 -2.41
CA LEU A 93 7.80 9.14 -1.35
C LEU A 93 6.94 10.25 -1.96
N SER A 94 5.64 10.21 -1.73
CA SER A 94 4.70 11.23 -2.21
C SER A 94 3.79 11.63 -1.05
N PRO A 95 4.17 12.67 -0.28
CA PRO A 95 3.27 13.24 0.72
C PRO A 95 2.00 13.73 0.02
N LEU A 96 0.84 13.35 0.54
CA LEU A 96 -0.38 14.09 0.30
C LEU A 96 -0.40 15.20 1.34
N SER A 97 -0.11 16.43 0.89
CA SER A 97 -0.36 17.61 1.71
C SER A 97 -1.85 17.77 1.99
#